data_AF-A0A662VZ57-F1
#
_entry.id   AF-A0A662VZ57-F1
#
_cell.length_a   1.000
_cell.length_b   1.000
_cell.length_c   1.000
_cell.angle_alpha   90.00
_cell.angle_beta   90.00
_cell.angle_gamma   90.00
#
_symmetry.space_group_name_H-M   'P 1'
#
loop_
_entity.id
_entity.type
_entity.pdbx_description
1 polymer ?
#
loop_
_entity_poly.entity_id
_entity_poly.type
_entity_poly.pdbx_seq_one_letter_code
_entity_poly.pdbx_strand_id
1 'polypeptide(L)' 'MLTNVITGEKMIGVGKFHRDNKGAGRFYIPKELAKKLNFENGEQTIIEISETKIEIRRLKDIVERKMEAKQ' A
#
# COMPACT_ATOMS: atom_id res chain seq x y z
N MET A 1 13.56 23.48 -4.41
CA MET A 1 14.01 22.87 -3.14
C MET A 1 12.98 23.17 -2.05
N LEU A 2 11.85 22.44 -1.97
CA LEU A 2 10.78 22.78 -1.01
C LEU A 2 9.91 21.60 -0.55
N THR A 3 10.39 20.36 -0.65
CA THR A 3 9.57 19.16 -0.32
C THR A 3 10.18 18.24 0.72
N ASN A 4 11.35 18.57 1.28
CA ASN A 4 12.02 17.72 2.28
C ASN A 4 11.63 18.06 3.74
N VAL A 5 10.62 18.90 3.94
CA VAL A 5 10.17 19.31 5.27
C VAL A 5 8.68 19.02 5.34
N ILE A 6 8.32 18.02 6.14
CA ILE A 6 7.03 17.72 6.80
C ILE A 6 6.85 16.19 6.78
N THR A 7 6.86 15.62 7.99
CA THR A 7 6.78 14.19 8.38
C THR A 7 8.00 13.34 7.99
N GLY A 8 8.44 12.44 8.88
CA GLY A 8 9.53 11.48 8.62
C GLY A 8 9.23 10.45 7.52
N GLU A 9 8.28 10.74 6.63
CA GLU A 9 7.89 9.92 5.50
C GLU A 9 8.76 10.31 4.30
N LYS A 10 9.89 9.62 4.17
CA LYS A 10 10.70 9.69 2.96
C LYS A 10 9.80 9.32 1.77
N MET A 11 9.54 10.24 0.84
CA MET A 11 8.81 9.93 -0.39
C MET A 11 9.58 8.85 -1.17
N ILE A 12 9.06 7.62 -1.20
CA ILE A 12 9.77 6.44 -1.72
C ILE A 12 9.54 6.26 -3.24
N GLY A 13 8.60 7.00 -3.84
CA GLY A 13 8.39 7.00 -5.29
C GLY A 13 7.04 7.60 -5.72
N VAL A 14 6.84 7.72 -7.03
CA VAL A 14 5.59 8.17 -7.66
C VAL A 14 5.00 7.01 -8.46
N GLY A 15 3.76 6.63 -8.16
CA GLY A 15 3.01 5.60 -8.89
C GLY A 15 2.19 6.19 -10.04
N LYS A 16 1.59 5.31 -10.85
CA LYS A 16 0.59 5.72 -11.86
C LYS A 16 -0.77 5.11 -11.54
N PHE A 17 -1.80 5.93 -11.58
CA PHE A 17 -3.19 5.47 -11.55
C PHE A 17 -3.71 5.33 -12.99
N HIS A 18 -4.24 4.16 -13.31
CA HIS A 18 -4.93 3.93 -14.57
C HIS A 18 -6.32 3.40 -14.29
N ARG A 19 -7.34 3.99 -14.92
CA ARG A 19 -8.71 3.50 -14.89
C ARG A 19 -9.06 2.95 -16.26
N ASP A 20 -9.57 1.73 -16.31
CA ASP A 20 -10.02 1.14 -17.56
C ASP A 20 -11.45 1.58 -17.92
N ASN A 21 -11.87 1.27 -19.16
CA ASN A 21 -13.19 1.62 -19.69
C ASN A 21 -14.35 0.88 -18.98
N LYS A 22 -14.05 -0.15 -18.18
CA LYS A 22 -15.03 -0.89 -17.36
C LYS A 22 -15.09 -0.33 -15.93
N GLY A 23 -14.32 0.72 -15.65
CA GLY A 23 -14.30 1.42 -14.37
C GLY A 23 -13.30 0.87 -13.37
N ALA A 24 -12.57 -0.21 -13.66
CA ALA A 24 -11.58 -0.76 -12.74
C ALA A 24 -10.33 0.14 -12.69
N GLY A 25 -9.94 0.53 -11.48
CA GLY A 25 -8.74 1.31 -11.21
C GLY A 25 -7.55 0.40 -10.85
N ARG A 26 -6.38 0.67 -11.43
CA ARG A 26 -5.11 0.02 -11.10
C ARG A 26 -4.10 1.07 -10.66
N PHE A 27 -3.52 0.87 -9.48
CA PHE A 27 -2.34 1.60 -9.05
C PHE A 27 -1.10 0.77 -9.35
N TYR A 28 -0.21 1.33 -10.17
CA TYR A 28 1.08 0.69 -10.46
C TYR A 28 2.09 1.11 -9.40
N ILE A 29 2.51 0.15 -8.59
CA ILE A 29 3.56 0.33 -7.58
C ILE A 29 4.93 0.26 -8.29
N PRO A 30 5.83 1.23 -8.07
CA PRO A 30 7.19 1.17 -8.60
C PRO A 30 7.91 -0.13 -8.23
N LYS A 31 8.67 -0.71 -9.16
CA LYS A 31 9.36 -2.00 -8.96
C LYS A 31 10.22 -2.03 -7.69
N GLU A 32 10.86 -0.92 -7.36
CA GLU A 32 11.70 -0.78 -6.16
C GLU A 32 10.90 -0.87 -4.86
N LEU A 33 9.69 -0.30 -4.84
CA LEU A 33 8.80 -0.36 -3.70
C LEU A 33 8.16 -1.74 -3.57
N ALA A 34 7.77 -2.35 -4.69
CA ALA A 34 7.26 -3.73 -4.71
C ALA A 34 8.25 -4.73 -4.09
N LYS A 35 9.56 -4.58 -4.37
CA LYS A 35 10.62 -5.40 -3.75
C LYS A 35 10.70 -5.26 -2.23
N LYS A 36 10.41 -4.06 -1.68
CA LYS A 36 10.45 -3.81 -0.23
C LYS A 36 9.21 -4.34 0.48
N LEU A 37 8.06 -4.27 -0.18
CA LEU A 37 6.77 -4.62 0.41
C LEU A 37 6.54 -6.13 0.53
N ASN A 38 7.33 -6.95 -0.17
CA ASN A 38 7.31 -8.42 -0.11
C ASN A 38 5.88 -9.01 -0.18
N PHE A 39 5.11 -8.54 -1.17
CA PHE A 39 3.82 -9.13 -1.54
C PHE A 39 4.04 -10.27 -2.53
N GLU A 40 3.28 -11.34 -2.38
CA GLU A 40 3.24 -12.44 -3.34
C GLU A 40 2.17 -12.19 -4.41
N ASN A 41 2.38 -12.78 -5.60
CA ASN A 41 1.40 -12.67 -6.67
C ASN A 41 0.11 -13.42 -6.27
N GLY A 42 -1.03 -12.72 -6.32
CA GLY A 42 -2.32 -13.27 -5.88
C GLY A 42 -2.54 -13.23 -4.37
N GLU A 43 -1.63 -12.65 -3.58
CA GLU A 43 -1.80 -12.48 -2.14
C GLU A 43 -3.04 -11.63 -1.84
N GLN A 44 -3.84 -12.06 -0.86
CA GLN A 44 -4.97 -11.29 -0.37
C GLN A 44 -4.50 -10.09 0.46
N THR A 45 -5.13 -8.94 0.24
CA THR A 45 -4.77 -7.68 0.88
C THR A 45 -5.99 -7.03 1.49
N ILE A 46 -5.77 -6.27 2.56
CA ILE A 46 -6.78 -5.36 3.11
C ILE A 46 -6.53 -3.99 2.51
N ILE A 47 -7.61 -3.37 2.01
CA ILE A 47 -7.60 -2.01 1.49
C ILE A 47 -8.51 -1.18 2.39
N GLU A 48 -7.94 -0.15 3.01
CA GLU A 48 -8.67 0.84 3.81
C GLU A 48 -8.60 2.20 3.10
N ILE A 49 -9.74 2.89 3.06
CA ILE A 49 -9.87 4.19 2.41
C ILE A 49 -10.18 5.24 3.48
N SER A 50 -9.48 6.37 3.41
CA SER A 50 -9.76 7.57 4.17
C SER A 50 -9.92 8.76 3.21
N GLU A 51 -10.24 9.95 3.74
CA GLU A 51 -10.46 11.14 2.92
C GLU A 51 -9.27 11.51 2.02
N THR A 52 -8.04 11.24 2.47
CA THR A 52 -6.81 11.71 1.79
C THR A 52 -5.87 10.60 1.36
N LYS A 53 -6.08 9.35 1.79
CA LYS A 53 -5.18 8.24 1.49
C LYS A 53 -5.89 6.90 1.37
N ILE A 54 -5.27 6.01 0.59
CA ILE A 54 -5.56 4.59 0.54
C ILE A 54 -4.42 3.87 1.27
N GLU A 55 -4.76 3.00 2.20
CA GLU A 55 -3.81 2.15 2.89
C GLU A 55 -4.00 0.70 2.46
N ILE A 56 -2.91 0.04 2.05
CA ILE A 56 -2.91 -1.35 1.60
C ILE A 56 -2.02 -2.14 2.56
N ARG A 57 -2.60 -3.14 3.22
CA ARG A 57 -1.90 -4.01 4.18
C ARG A 57 -2.01 -5.46 3.73
N ARG A 58 -1.00 -6.27 4.06
CA ARG A 58 -1.07 -7.73 3.86
C ARG A 58 -2.06 -8.32 4.86
N LEU A 59 -2.94 -9.20 4.41
CA LEU A 59 -3.94 -9.81 5.29
C LEU A 59 -3.29 -10.66 6.40
N LYS A 60 -2.23 -11.39 6.07
CA LYS A 60 -1.48 -12.25 7.01
C LYS A 60 -0.98 -11.49 8.24
N ASP A 61 -0.38 -10.31 8.04
CA ASP A 61 0.18 -9.49 9.13
C ASP A 61 -0.89 -9.06 10.15
N ILE A 62 -2.14 -8.91 9.70
CA ILE A 62 -3.26 -8.49 10.56
C ILE A 62 -3.81 -9.69 11.33
N VAL A 63 -3.86 -10.85 10.69
CA VAL A 63 -4.32 -12.10 11.30
C VAL A 63 -3.35 -12.54 12.41
N GLU A 64 -2.04 -12.49 12.16
CA GLU A 64 -0.99 -12.82 13.13
C GLU A 64 -1.09 -11.94 14.39
N ARG A 65 -1.15 -10.61 14.23
CA ARG A 65 -1.29 -9.67 15.35
C ARG A 65 -2.54 -9.91 16.21
N LYS A 66 -3.65 -10.33 15.59
CA LYS A 66 -4.89 -10.63 16.32
C LYS A 66 -4.82 -11.95 17.10
N MET A 67 -3.98 -12.88 16.67
CA MET A 67 -3.73 -14.12 17.42
C MET A 67 -2.81 -13.86 18.60
N GLU A 68 -1.77 -13.04 18.44
CA GLU A 68 -0.85 -12.64 19.51
C GLU A 68 -1.55 -11.84 20.62
N ALA A 69 -2.47 -10.94 20.27
CA ALA A 69 -3.20 -10.13 21.25
C ALA A 69 -4.25 -10.90 22.08
N LYS A 70 -4.45 -12.20 21.80
CA LYS A 70 -5.41 -13.07 22.50
C LYS A 70 -4.73 -14.12 23.41
N GLN A 71 -3.40 -14.15 23.45
CA GLN A 71 -2.61 -14.91 24.42
C GLN A 71 -2.22 -14.03 25.60
#